data_AF-A0AAU7ABL0-F1
#
_entry.id   AF-A0AAU7ABL0-F1
#
_cell.length_a   1.000
_cell.length_b   1.000
_cell.length_c   1.000
_cell.angle_alpha   90.00
_cell.angle_beta   90.00
_cell.angle_gamma   90.00
#
_symmetry.space_group_name_H-M   'P 1'
#
loop_
_entity.id
_entity.type
_entity.pdbx_description
1 polymer ?
#
loop_
_entity_poly.entity_id
_entity_poly.type
_entity_poly.pdbx_seq_one_letter_code
_entity_poly.pdbx_strand_id
1 'polypeptide(L)'
;MALSKRSSPKQISLFPSEAAGLSTAPAKPLPSYLKDHRKRLRERFDRAGLAAMPDYELLELVLFRALRRKDVKPLARSLLERFHGFNGVISAPIDQLLSVPGIGGAVVTELKIVEAAAHRLSQTRILGRPILSSWDRLLEHCQITIAHRALEGFWVLFLDRKNVLILQEQQSEGTVDHVPVYQREILKRALQLNASALILVHNHPSGNPQPSPQDRALTAQIAVAADAVGICIHDHLIIGRGDSFSFRSEGLL
;
A
#
# COMPACT_ATOMS: atom_id res chain seq x y z
N MET A 1 -33.25 57.90 -55.87
CA MET A 1 -31.79 58.01 -55.69
C MET A 1 -31.33 56.95 -54.70
N ALA A 2 -30.18 56.36 -54.96
CA ALA A 2 -29.71 55.05 -54.49
C ALA A 2 -29.10 55.02 -53.07
N LEU A 3 -28.64 53.80 -52.70
CA LEU A 3 -27.66 53.42 -51.65
C LEU A 3 -28.33 52.98 -50.32
N SER A 4 -27.97 51.89 -49.65
CA SER A 4 -26.82 50.97 -49.76
C SER A 4 -27.16 49.64 -49.07
N LYS A 5 -26.90 48.51 -49.73
CA LYS A 5 -26.87 47.18 -49.11
C LYS A 5 -25.54 47.05 -48.34
N ARG A 6 -25.59 46.77 -47.04
CA ARG A 6 -24.43 46.22 -46.30
C ARG A 6 -24.68 44.75 -45.99
N SER A 7 -23.87 43.92 -46.61
CA SER A 7 -23.73 42.48 -46.43
C SER A 7 -23.06 42.17 -45.09
N SER A 8 -23.69 41.35 -44.26
CA SER A 8 -23.03 40.68 -43.13
C SER A 8 -22.22 39.48 -43.65
N PRO A 9 -20.99 39.25 -43.17
CA PRO A 9 -20.15 38.16 -43.66
C PRO A 9 -20.66 36.80 -43.17
N LYS A 10 -20.74 35.83 -44.09
CA LYS A 10 -20.94 34.41 -43.76
C LYS A 10 -19.74 33.92 -42.96
N GLN A 11 -19.97 33.53 -41.71
CA GLN A 11 -19.01 32.77 -40.91
C GLN A 11 -18.83 31.40 -41.57
N ILE A 12 -17.64 31.15 -42.12
CA ILE A 12 -17.24 29.84 -42.65
C ILE A 12 -16.82 29.01 -41.43
N SER A 13 -17.61 27.99 -41.08
CA SER A 13 -17.25 26.99 -40.08
C SER A 13 -16.13 26.11 -40.65
N LEU A 14 -14.99 26.06 -39.96
CA LEU A 14 -13.78 25.33 -40.35
C LEU A 14 -13.68 23.91 -39.74
N PHE A 15 -14.79 23.35 -39.26
CA PHE A 15 -14.80 21.99 -38.70
C PHE A 15 -15.80 21.09 -39.45
N PRO A 16 -15.38 19.92 -39.95
CA PRO A 16 -16.31 18.92 -40.46
C PRO A 16 -17.19 18.40 -39.31
N SER A 17 -18.50 18.42 -39.52
CA SER A 17 -19.48 17.76 -38.65
C SER A 17 -19.37 16.24 -38.81
N GLU A 18 -18.45 15.61 -38.09
CA GLU A 18 -18.46 14.15 -37.89
C GLU A 18 -19.20 13.80 -36.60
N ALA A 19 -20.52 13.80 -36.68
CA ALA A 19 -21.34 12.96 -35.80
C ALA A 19 -21.22 11.52 -36.32
N ALA A 20 -20.08 10.87 -36.05
CA ALA A 20 -19.93 9.44 -36.23
C ALA A 20 -20.89 8.74 -35.25
N GLY A 21 -21.95 8.15 -35.79
CA GLY A 21 -22.89 7.34 -35.05
C GLY A 21 -22.16 6.18 -34.37
N LEU A 22 -21.96 6.28 -33.05
CA LEU A 22 -21.59 5.16 -32.20
C LEU A 22 -22.76 4.18 -32.22
N SER A 23 -22.63 3.14 -33.04
CA SER A 23 -23.49 1.96 -33.05
C SER A 23 -23.70 1.44 -31.63
N THR A 24 -24.92 1.61 -31.11
CA THR A 24 -25.37 1.06 -29.82
C THR A 24 -25.78 -0.40 -30.00
N ALA A 25 -24.86 -1.24 -30.48
CA ALA A 25 -25.08 -2.67 -30.43
C ALA A 25 -25.24 -3.11 -28.96
N PRO A 26 -26.33 -3.80 -28.58
CA PRO A 26 -26.53 -4.25 -27.22
C PRO A 26 -25.40 -5.21 -26.86
N ALA A 27 -24.70 -4.92 -25.76
CA ALA A 27 -23.63 -5.78 -25.27
C ALA A 27 -24.17 -7.21 -25.09
N LYS A 28 -23.51 -8.21 -25.71
CA LYS A 28 -23.92 -9.61 -25.63
C LYS A 28 -24.19 -10.01 -24.17
N PRO A 29 -25.30 -10.71 -23.88
CA PRO A 29 -25.57 -11.19 -22.53
C PRO A 29 -24.44 -12.11 -22.07
N LEU A 30 -24.02 -11.94 -20.82
CA LEU A 30 -22.98 -12.79 -20.21
C LEU A 30 -23.42 -14.26 -20.22
N PRO A 31 -22.50 -15.21 -20.46
CA PRO A 31 -22.72 -16.62 -20.20
C PRO A 31 -23.25 -16.84 -18.76
N SER A 32 -24.31 -17.65 -18.60
CA SER A 32 -24.97 -17.90 -17.29
C SER A 32 -23.98 -18.27 -16.19
N TYR A 33 -22.99 -19.10 -16.53
CA TYR A 33 -21.92 -19.55 -15.63
C TYR A 33 -21.21 -18.41 -14.90
N LEU A 34 -21.01 -17.25 -15.52
CA LEU A 34 -20.34 -16.10 -14.90
C LEU A 34 -21.20 -15.42 -13.83
N LYS A 35 -22.52 -15.32 -14.05
CA LYS A 35 -23.46 -14.79 -13.04
C LYS A 35 -23.56 -15.74 -11.85
N ASP A 36 -23.62 -17.04 -12.14
CA ASP A 36 -23.69 -18.09 -11.12
C ASP A 36 -22.39 -18.16 -10.31
N HIS A 37 -21.24 -17.89 -10.93
CA HIS A 37 -19.96 -17.90 -10.25
C HIS A 37 -19.84 -16.82 -9.17
N ARG A 38 -20.19 -15.56 -9.48
CA ARG A 38 -20.17 -14.47 -8.49
C ARG A 38 -21.07 -14.77 -7.31
N LYS A 39 -22.29 -15.26 -7.57
CA LYS A 39 -23.26 -15.59 -6.51
C LYS A 39 -22.71 -16.69 -5.61
N ARG A 40 -22.20 -17.77 -6.21
CA ARG A 40 -21.58 -18.89 -5.49
C ARG A 40 -20.38 -18.49 -4.64
N LEU A 41 -19.52 -17.61 -5.15
CA LEU A 41 -18.37 -17.08 -4.39
C LEU A 41 -18.82 -16.26 -3.17
N ARG A 42 -19.83 -15.41 -3.33
CA ARG A 42 -20.41 -14.65 -2.21
C ARG A 42 -21.04 -15.56 -1.16
N GLU A 43 -21.88 -16.49 -1.57
CA GLU A 43 -22.50 -17.46 -0.65
C GLU A 43 -21.45 -18.28 0.10
N ARG A 44 -20.36 -18.66 -0.57
CA ARG A 44 -19.23 -19.33 0.08
C ARG A 44 -18.55 -18.43 1.10
N PHE A 45 -18.28 -17.16 0.78
CA PHE A 45 -17.70 -16.19 1.71
C PHE A 45 -18.60 -15.98 2.93
N ASP A 46 -19.91 -15.80 2.71
CA ASP A 46 -20.90 -15.58 3.77
C ASP A 46 -21.00 -16.79 4.71
N ARG A 47 -20.89 -18.01 4.17
CA ARG A 47 -20.95 -19.26 4.97
C ARG A 47 -19.66 -19.59 5.69
N ALA A 48 -18.51 -19.37 5.05
CA ALA A 48 -17.23 -19.88 5.51
C ALA A 48 -16.35 -18.84 6.22
N GLY A 49 -16.67 -17.55 6.09
CA GLY A 49 -15.99 -16.45 6.77
C GLY A 49 -14.51 -16.29 6.37
N LEU A 50 -13.74 -15.62 7.24
CA LEU A 50 -12.36 -15.19 6.99
C LEU A 50 -11.35 -16.35 6.77
N ALA A 51 -11.65 -17.56 7.24
CA ALA A 51 -10.66 -18.65 7.36
C ALA A 51 -10.60 -19.62 6.16
N ALA A 52 -11.47 -19.47 5.15
CA ALA A 52 -11.75 -20.56 4.19
C ALA A 52 -11.73 -20.17 2.70
N MET A 53 -11.21 -18.98 2.38
CA MET A 53 -11.17 -18.48 1.00
C MET A 53 -9.74 -18.29 0.51
N PRO A 54 -9.35 -18.96 -0.60
CA PRO A 54 -8.06 -18.70 -1.25
C PRO A 54 -7.92 -17.26 -1.74
N ASP A 55 -6.70 -16.73 -1.75
CA ASP A 55 -6.36 -15.37 -2.21
C ASP A 55 -6.98 -14.99 -3.56
N TYR A 56 -6.99 -15.92 -4.52
CA TYR A 56 -7.57 -15.65 -5.85
C TYR A 56 -9.08 -15.44 -5.78
N GLU A 57 -9.80 -16.22 -4.98
CA GLU A 57 -11.24 -16.06 -4.81
C GLU A 57 -11.58 -14.75 -4.07
N LEU A 58 -10.75 -14.39 -3.08
CA LEU A 58 -10.90 -13.15 -2.35
C LEU A 58 -10.69 -11.94 -3.28
N LEU A 59 -9.67 -12.00 -4.14
CA LEU A 59 -9.40 -10.97 -5.13
C LEU A 59 -10.54 -10.87 -6.15
N GLU A 60 -11.09 -12.00 -6.62
CA GLU A 60 -12.25 -12.00 -7.52
C GLU A 60 -13.45 -11.26 -6.90
N LEU A 61 -13.73 -11.48 -5.61
CA LEU A 61 -14.80 -10.77 -4.89
C LEU A 61 -14.59 -9.26 -4.84
N VAL A 62 -13.36 -8.79 -4.64
CA VAL A 62 -13.01 -7.36 -4.70
C VAL A 62 -13.21 -6.83 -6.12
N LEU A 63 -12.64 -7.50 -7.13
CA LEU A 63 -12.71 -7.08 -8.53
C LEU A 63 -14.14 -7.01 -9.05
N PHE A 64 -15.03 -7.87 -8.57
CA PHE A 64 -16.45 -7.84 -8.93
C PHE A 64 -17.16 -6.53 -8.57
N ARG A 65 -16.66 -5.76 -7.60
CA ARG A 65 -17.24 -4.46 -7.26
C ARG A 65 -17.01 -3.43 -8.37
N ALA A 66 -15.82 -3.43 -8.97
CA ALA A 66 -15.44 -2.57 -10.09
C ALA A 66 -15.85 -3.13 -11.46
N LEU A 67 -15.77 -4.44 -11.67
CA LEU A 67 -15.97 -5.11 -12.96
C LEU A 67 -17.26 -5.94 -12.93
N ARG A 68 -18.40 -5.28 -13.15
CA ARG A 68 -19.74 -5.89 -13.00
C ARG A 68 -20.11 -6.92 -14.07
N ARG A 69 -19.48 -6.87 -15.25
CA ARG A 69 -19.86 -7.64 -16.44
C ARG A 69 -18.66 -8.28 -17.17
N LYS A 70 -17.61 -8.66 -16.45
CA LYS A 70 -16.43 -9.31 -17.03
C LYS A 70 -16.11 -10.58 -16.26
N ASP A 71 -15.50 -11.56 -16.94
CA ASP A 71 -14.81 -12.65 -16.26
C ASP A 71 -13.53 -12.08 -15.64
N VAL A 72 -13.48 -12.08 -14.30
CA VAL A 72 -12.38 -11.50 -13.52
C VAL A 72 -11.32 -12.53 -13.16
N LYS A 73 -11.59 -13.83 -13.36
CA LYS A 73 -10.69 -14.91 -12.95
C LYS A 73 -9.32 -14.85 -13.64
N PRO A 74 -9.22 -14.61 -14.97
CA PRO A 74 -7.92 -14.46 -15.63
C PRO A 74 -7.16 -13.24 -15.10
N LEU A 75 -7.85 -12.13 -14.85
CA LEU A 75 -7.26 -10.89 -14.33
C LEU A 75 -6.76 -11.09 -12.90
N ALA A 76 -7.54 -11.72 -12.03
CA ALA A 76 -7.15 -12.01 -10.65
C ALA A 76 -5.87 -12.86 -10.60
N ARG A 77 -5.77 -13.91 -11.41
CA ARG A 77 -4.56 -14.74 -11.51
C ARG A 77 -3.35 -13.93 -11.97
N SER A 78 -3.50 -13.16 -13.05
CA SER A 78 -2.41 -12.33 -13.57
C SER A 78 -1.91 -11.31 -12.54
N LEU A 79 -2.81 -10.69 -11.78
CA LEU A 79 -2.44 -9.77 -10.70
C LEU A 79 -1.68 -10.49 -9.58
N LEU A 80 -2.18 -11.63 -9.11
CA LEU A 80 -1.52 -12.38 -8.03
C LEU A 80 -0.13 -12.89 -8.43
N GLU A 81 0.04 -13.33 -9.67
CA GLU A 81 1.34 -13.74 -10.20
C GLU A 81 2.29 -12.54 -10.28
N ARG A 82 1.83 -11.41 -10.84
CA ARG A 82 2.64 -10.21 -11.04
C ARG A 82 3.06 -9.53 -9.73
N PHE A 83 2.16 -9.51 -8.73
CA PHE A 83 2.37 -8.79 -7.48
C PHE A 83 2.59 -9.73 -6.29
N HIS A 84 2.82 -11.02 -6.53
CA HIS A 84 3.21 -12.01 -5.53
C HIS A 84 2.19 -12.19 -4.37
N GLY A 85 0.93 -12.40 -4.71
CA GLY A 85 -0.15 -12.72 -3.75
C GLY A 85 -1.06 -11.54 -3.42
N PHE A 86 -2.08 -11.79 -2.59
CA PHE A 86 -3.17 -10.83 -2.38
C PHE A 86 -2.71 -9.48 -1.81
N ASN A 87 -1.84 -9.52 -0.79
CA ASN A 87 -1.30 -8.32 -0.16
C ASN A 87 -0.53 -7.45 -1.16
N GLY A 88 0.33 -8.06 -1.97
CA GLY A 88 1.08 -7.32 -2.98
C GLY A 88 0.18 -6.70 -4.06
N VAL A 89 -0.95 -7.33 -4.40
CA VAL A 89 -1.93 -6.75 -5.34
C VAL A 89 -2.58 -5.50 -4.76
N ILE A 90 -3.05 -5.54 -3.51
CA ILE A 90 -3.73 -4.38 -2.90
C ILE A 90 -2.75 -3.24 -2.60
N SER A 91 -1.49 -3.55 -2.27
CA SER A 91 -0.46 -2.54 -1.96
C SER A 91 0.30 -2.01 -3.17
N ALA A 92 0.16 -2.63 -4.35
CA ALA A 92 0.88 -2.25 -5.54
C ALA A 92 0.74 -0.75 -5.89
N PRO A 93 1.79 -0.08 -6.39
CA PRO A 93 1.72 1.30 -6.84
C PRO A 93 0.65 1.53 -7.93
N ILE A 94 0.03 2.71 -7.92
CA ILE A 94 -1.11 3.03 -8.81
C ILE A 94 -0.72 2.93 -10.28
N ASP A 95 0.44 3.46 -10.64
CA ASP A 95 1.01 3.41 -11.99
C ASP A 95 1.27 1.98 -12.45
N GLN A 96 1.80 1.12 -11.57
CA GLN A 96 2.02 -0.30 -11.88
C GLN A 96 0.69 -1.05 -12.07
N LEU A 97 -0.32 -0.75 -11.26
CA LEU A 97 -1.67 -1.31 -11.43
C LEU A 97 -2.29 -0.88 -12.76
N LEU A 98 -2.20 0.41 -13.11
CA LEU A 98 -2.73 0.95 -14.37
C LEU A 98 -2.01 0.41 -15.61
N SER A 99 -0.78 -0.08 -15.48
CA SER A 99 -0.05 -0.73 -16.57
C SER A 99 -0.60 -2.13 -16.94
N VAL A 100 -1.47 -2.73 -16.12
CA VAL A 100 -2.05 -4.05 -16.38
C VAL A 100 -3.28 -3.92 -17.30
N PRO A 101 -3.31 -4.60 -18.46
CA PRO A 101 -4.47 -4.58 -19.35
C PRO A 101 -5.76 -5.02 -18.64
N GLY A 102 -6.80 -4.19 -18.71
CA GLY A 102 -8.09 -4.45 -18.06
C GLY A 102 -8.22 -3.85 -16.67
N ILE A 103 -7.17 -3.25 -16.11
CA ILE A 103 -7.23 -2.39 -14.92
C ILE A 103 -7.49 -0.95 -15.34
N GLY A 104 -8.47 -0.33 -14.71
CA GLY A 104 -8.77 1.09 -14.84
C GLY A 104 -9.03 1.71 -13.47
N GLY A 105 -9.31 3.00 -13.44
CA GLY A 105 -9.45 3.77 -12.18
C GLY A 105 -10.38 3.12 -11.15
N ALA A 106 -11.52 2.58 -11.58
CA ALA A 106 -12.47 1.92 -10.66
C ALA A 106 -11.88 0.69 -9.95
N VAL A 107 -11.06 -0.11 -10.64
CA VAL A 107 -10.40 -1.27 -10.03
C VAL A 107 -9.33 -0.82 -9.05
N VAL A 108 -8.53 0.18 -9.44
CA VAL A 108 -7.52 0.78 -8.55
C VAL A 108 -8.17 1.29 -7.27
N THR A 109 -9.27 2.05 -7.38
CA THR A 109 -10.00 2.56 -6.21
C THR A 109 -10.46 1.43 -5.29
N GLU A 110 -11.03 0.35 -5.82
CA GLU A 110 -11.48 -0.78 -4.99
C GLU A 110 -10.32 -1.45 -4.26
N LEU A 111 -9.17 -1.67 -4.91
CA LEU A 111 -7.97 -2.23 -4.28
C LEU A 111 -7.44 -1.30 -3.17
N LYS A 112 -7.38 0.01 -3.44
CA LYS A 112 -6.90 1.02 -2.47
C LYS A 112 -7.83 1.24 -1.30
N ILE A 113 -9.14 1.01 -1.47
CA ILE A 113 -10.08 0.98 -0.34
C ILE A 113 -9.75 -0.21 0.59
N VAL A 114 -9.48 -1.38 0.03
CA VAL A 114 -9.12 -2.58 0.82
C VAL A 114 -7.79 -2.37 1.54
N GLU A 115 -6.76 -1.87 0.86
CA GLU A 115 -5.48 -1.51 1.48
C GLU A 115 -5.67 -0.51 2.62
N ALA A 116 -6.40 0.59 2.40
CA ALA A 116 -6.64 1.60 3.43
C ALA A 116 -7.41 1.04 4.65
N ALA A 117 -8.34 0.10 4.44
CA ALA A 117 -9.04 -0.56 5.54
C ALA A 117 -8.11 -1.48 6.34
N ALA A 118 -7.26 -2.26 5.65
CA ALA A 118 -6.25 -3.10 6.28
C ALA A 118 -5.27 -2.29 7.11
N HIS A 119 -4.78 -1.17 6.57
CA HIS A 119 -3.90 -0.24 7.30
C HIS A 119 -4.56 0.30 8.58
N ARG A 120 -5.82 0.78 8.51
CA ARG A 120 -6.54 1.32 9.68
C ARG A 120 -6.77 0.25 10.75
N LEU A 121 -7.16 -0.96 10.35
CA LEU A 121 -7.37 -2.08 11.26
C LEU A 121 -6.06 -2.45 11.97
N SER A 122 -4.96 -2.47 11.22
CA SER A 122 -3.63 -2.79 11.73
C SER A 122 -3.13 -1.74 12.72
N GLN A 123 -3.29 -0.44 12.40
CA GLN A 123 -2.94 0.67 13.32
C GLN A 123 -3.75 0.62 14.63
N THR A 124 -5.04 0.30 14.56
CA THR A 124 -5.92 0.24 15.75
C THR A 124 -5.48 -0.85 16.73
N ARG A 125 -4.85 -1.93 16.27
CA ARG A 125 -4.42 -3.04 17.14
C ARG A 125 -3.18 -2.73 17.97
N ILE A 126 -2.42 -1.68 17.62
CA ILE A 126 -1.14 -1.34 18.25
C ILE A 126 -1.20 -0.02 19.03
N LEU A 127 -2.01 0.95 18.58
CA LEU A 127 -2.18 2.22 19.28
C LEU A 127 -2.81 2.00 20.68
N GLY A 128 -2.20 2.60 21.70
CA GLY A 128 -2.71 2.57 23.08
C GLY A 128 -2.41 1.28 23.86
N ARG A 129 -1.55 0.39 23.36
CA ARG A 129 -1.11 -0.83 24.08
C ARG A 129 0.42 -0.89 24.20
N PRO A 130 0.98 -1.53 25.25
CA PRO A 130 2.42 -1.74 25.35
C PRO A 130 2.95 -2.65 24.23
N ILE A 131 3.77 -2.12 23.33
CA ILE A 131 4.26 -2.83 22.13
C ILE A 131 5.09 -4.06 22.52
N LEU A 132 5.96 -3.93 23.52
CA LEU A 132 6.87 -5.00 23.94
C LEU A 132 6.15 -6.24 24.46
N SER A 133 4.92 -6.10 24.96
CA SER A 133 4.10 -7.23 25.40
C SER A 133 3.43 -8.00 24.25
N SER A 134 3.56 -7.50 23.03
CA SER A 134 2.97 -8.08 21.82
C SER A 134 3.89 -7.94 20.62
N TRP A 135 5.12 -8.42 20.75
CA TRP A 135 6.13 -8.36 19.70
C TRP A 135 5.66 -9.00 18.38
N ASP A 136 5.03 -10.17 18.45
CA ASP A 136 4.48 -10.83 17.26
C ASP A 136 3.44 -9.97 16.52
N ARG A 137 2.65 -9.19 17.26
CA ARG A 137 1.67 -8.26 16.65
C ARG A 137 2.34 -7.06 16.01
N LEU A 138 3.45 -6.59 16.56
CA LEU A 138 4.25 -5.56 15.92
C LEU A 138 4.81 -6.07 14.59
N LEU A 139 5.40 -7.27 14.59
CA LEU A 139 5.93 -7.88 13.37
C LEU A 139 4.82 -8.13 12.34
N GLU A 140 3.68 -8.67 12.74
CA GLU A 140 2.51 -8.85 11.87
C GLU A 140 2.07 -7.52 11.25
N HIS A 141 2.01 -6.45 12.04
CA HIS A 141 1.68 -5.12 11.53
C HIS A 141 2.70 -4.60 10.52
N CYS A 142 3.98 -4.74 10.82
CA CYS A 142 5.04 -4.33 9.90
C CYS A 142 4.98 -5.14 8.61
N GLN A 143 4.73 -6.45 8.67
CA GLN A 143 4.53 -7.27 7.48
C GLN A 143 3.34 -6.77 6.62
N ILE A 144 2.23 -6.41 7.26
CA ILE A 144 1.04 -5.91 6.54
C ILE A 144 1.26 -4.52 5.94
N THR A 145 1.90 -3.62 6.68
CA THR A 145 1.91 -2.18 6.35
C THR A 145 3.19 -1.68 5.68
N ILE A 146 4.29 -2.45 5.80
CA ILE A 146 5.63 -2.04 5.41
C ILE A 146 6.26 -3.01 4.38
N ALA A 147 6.09 -4.33 4.52
CA ALA A 147 6.80 -5.33 3.67
C ALA A 147 6.55 -5.20 2.16
N HIS A 148 5.34 -4.84 1.76
CA HIS A 148 4.92 -4.83 0.35
C HIS A 148 5.02 -3.44 -0.32
N ARG A 149 5.75 -2.52 0.30
CA ARG A 149 6.06 -1.21 -0.29
C ARG A 149 7.07 -1.39 -1.43
N ALA A 150 6.84 -0.70 -2.56
CA ALA A 150 7.68 -0.81 -3.75
C ALA A 150 9.02 -0.07 -3.63
N LEU A 151 9.07 0.95 -2.77
CA LEU A 151 10.27 1.72 -2.46
C LEU A 151 10.73 1.40 -1.04
N GLU A 152 12.02 1.55 -0.79
CA GLU A 152 12.55 1.56 0.57
C GLU A 152 11.99 2.76 1.32
N GLY A 153 11.52 2.52 2.53
CA GLY A 153 11.10 3.55 3.46
C GLY A 153 11.69 3.29 4.83
N PHE A 154 11.83 4.35 5.61
CA PHE A 154 12.31 4.27 6.98
C PHE A 154 11.24 4.84 7.91
N TRP A 155 10.77 4.01 8.84
CA TRP A 155 9.79 4.35 9.86
C TRP A 155 10.43 4.36 11.23
N VAL A 156 9.90 5.22 12.09
CA VAL A 156 10.22 5.25 13.50
C VAL A 156 8.93 5.13 14.28
N LEU A 157 8.93 4.18 15.22
CA LEU A 157 7.88 4.02 16.21
C LEU A 157 8.36 4.72 17.48
N PHE A 158 7.62 5.72 17.91
CA PHE A 158 7.89 6.52 19.10
C PHE A 158 7.10 5.94 20.28
N LEU A 159 7.79 5.60 21.36
CA LEU A 159 7.19 4.96 22.53
C LEU A 159 7.32 5.82 23.79
N ASP A 160 6.32 5.75 24.65
CA ASP A 160 6.36 6.34 25.99
C ASP A 160 7.10 5.46 27.01
N ARG A 161 7.18 5.92 28.27
CA ARG A 161 7.88 5.19 29.35
C ARG A 161 7.25 3.85 29.72
N LYS A 162 5.99 3.63 29.32
CA LYS A 162 5.28 2.35 29.49
C LYS A 162 5.39 1.47 28.24
N ASN A 163 6.23 1.86 27.28
CA ASN A 163 6.41 1.23 25.98
C ASN A 163 5.12 1.17 25.16
N VAL A 164 4.23 2.14 25.34
CA VAL A 164 3.03 2.30 24.52
C VAL A 164 3.41 3.08 23.26
N LEU A 165 2.92 2.64 22.10
CA LEU A 165 3.09 3.39 20.85
C LEU A 165 2.40 4.74 20.96
N ILE A 166 3.19 5.82 20.90
CA ILE A 166 2.70 7.19 20.77
C ILE A 166 2.32 7.43 19.31
N LEU A 167 3.28 7.16 18.42
CA LEU A 167 3.15 7.44 16.99
C LEU A 167 4.06 6.51 16.19
N GLN A 168 3.60 6.09 15.02
CA GLN A 168 4.43 5.54 13.97
C GLN A 168 4.49 6.57 12.83
N GLU A 169 5.70 6.95 12.43
CA GLU A 169 5.91 7.97 11.41
C GLU A 169 6.94 7.49 10.40
N GLN A 170 6.67 7.72 9.12
CA GLN A 170 7.66 7.54 8.06
C GLN A 170 8.58 8.76 8.05
N GLN A 171 9.84 8.56 8.43
CA GLN A 171 10.84 9.64 8.49
C GLN A 171 11.46 9.89 7.12
N SER A 172 11.45 8.89 6.25
CA SER A 172 11.99 9.04 4.91
C SER A 172 11.39 8.01 3.94
N GLU A 173 11.30 8.41 2.68
CA GLU A 173 10.83 7.60 1.56
C GLU A 173 11.88 7.72 0.44
N GLY A 174 12.40 6.59 0.00
CA GLY A 174 13.57 6.50 -0.85
C GLY A 174 13.30 6.62 -2.35
N THR A 175 14.42 6.71 -3.07
CA THR A 175 14.58 6.35 -4.49
C THR A 175 15.29 4.99 -4.60
N VAL A 176 15.68 4.54 -5.80
CA VAL A 176 16.19 3.18 -6.07
C VAL A 176 17.46 2.79 -5.30
N ASP A 177 18.28 3.75 -4.85
CA ASP A 177 19.65 3.47 -4.37
C ASP A 177 19.92 3.68 -2.87
N HIS A 178 19.18 4.58 -2.18
CA HIS A 178 19.18 4.71 -0.72
C HIS A 178 18.22 5.82 -0.28
N VAL A 179 17.86 5.77 1.00
CA VAL A 179 16.99 6.74 1.66
C VAL A 179 17.85 7.60 2.61
N PRO A 180 17.97 8.93 2.44
CA PRO A 180 18.66 9.74 3.42
C PRO A 180 17.85 9.77 4.72
N VAL A 181 18.42 9.19 5.78
CA VAL A 181 17.86 9.19 7.14
C VAL A 181 18.71 10.12 7.99
N TYR A 182 18.13 11.23 8.44
CA TYR A 182 18.83 12.21 9.26
C TYR A 182 18.52 11.99 10.74
N GLN A 183 19.54 11.55 11.51
CA GLN A 183 19.38 11.23 12.93
C GLN A 183 18.85 12.44 13.73
N ARG A 184 19.27 13.66 13.37
CA ARG A 184 18.79 14.89 14.01
C ARG A 184 17.27 15.07 13.92
N GLU A 185 16.65 14.66 12.81
CA GLU A 185 15.20 14.82 12.63
C GLU A 185 14.45 13.76 13.46
N ILE A 186 14.98 12.53 13.51
CA ILE A 186 14.45 11.46 14.38
C ILE A 186 14.46 11.92 15.85
N LEU A 187 15.59 12.43 16.33
CA LEU A 187 15.73 12.86 17.73
C LEU A 187 14.88 14.08 18.04
N LYS A 188 14.87 15.09 17.15
CA LYS A 188 14.00 16.25 17.28
C LYS A 188 12.54 15.82 17.39
N ARG A 189 12.09 14.87 16.57
CA ARG A 189 10.73 14.34 16.60
C ARG A 189 10.45 13.56 17.87
N ALA A 190 11.38 12.72 18.31
CA ALA A 190 11.26 11.96 19.56
C ALA A 190 11.09 12.89 20.77
N LEU A 191 11.90 13.96 20.85
CA LEU A 191 11.80 14.96 21.91
C LEU A 191 10.48 15.74 21.86
N GLN A 192 10.02 16.13 20.66
CA GLN A 192 8.70 16.79 20.49
C GLN A 192 7.54 15.92 20.97
N LEU A 193 7.64 14.61 20.79
CA LEU A 193 6.63 13.64 21.20
C LEU A 193 6.79 13.18 22.66
N ASN A 194 7.82 13.66 23.36
CA ASN A 194 8.23 13.15 24.68
C ASN A 194 8.43 11.62 24.71
N ALA A 195 8.92 11.06 23.60
CA ALA A 195 9.23 9.64 23.50
C ALA A 195 10.42 9.31 24.40
N SER A 196 10.34 8.22 25.15
CA SER A 196 11.46 7.70 25.94
C SER A 196 12.16 6.53 25.26
N ALA A 197 11.55 5.93 24.24
CA ALA A 197 12.16 4.88 23.46
C ALA A 197 11.69 4.89 22.00
N LEU A 198 12.48 4.27 21.12
CA LEU A 198 12.21 4.14 19.69
C LEU A 198 12.33 2.68 19.24
N ILE A 199 11.57 2.32 18.22
CA ILE A 199 11.85 1.16 17.37
C ILE A 199 12.04 1.67 15.95
N LEU A 200 13.19 1.39 15.36
CA LEU A 200 13.52 1.73 13.98
C LEU A 200 13.00 0.61 13.07
N VAL A 201 12.45 0.95 11.91
CA VAL A 201 11.95 -0.04 10.95
C VAL A 201 12.23 0.41 9.53
N HIS A 202 12.74 -0.46 8.67
CA HIS A 202 12.72 -0.24 7.22
C HIS A 202 12.38 -1.51 6.46
N ASN A 203 11.97 -1.37 5.20
CA ASN A 203 11.73 -2.50 4.31
C ASN A 203 12.84 -2.65 3.29
N HIS A 204 13.07 -3.89 2.87
CA HIS A 204 13.82 -4.20 1.66
C HIS A 204 12.83 -4.70 0.58
N PRO A 205 12.55 -3.92 -0.48
CA PRO A 205 11.66 -4.34 -1.58
C PRO A 205 12.09 -5.64 -2.27
N SER A 206 13.40 -5.95 -2.21
CA SER A 206 13.99 -7.22 -2.67
C SER A 206 13.43 -8.44 -1.94
N GLY A 207 12.91 -8.24 -0.72
CA GLY A 207 12.35 -9.26 0.15
C GLY A 207 13.36 -9.91 1.10
N ASN A 208 14.66 -9.67 0.95
CA ASN A 208 15.69 -10.19 1.86
C ASN A 208 15.89 -9.23 3.04
N PRO A 209 15.62 -9.64 4.30
CA PRO A 209 15.74 -8.76 5.46
C PRO A 209 17.17 -8.59 5.99
N GLN A 210 18.19 -9.18 5.35
CA GLN A 210 19.58 -9.06 5.84
C GLN A 210 20.10 -7.61 5.75
N PRO A 211 20.69 -7.06 6.83
CA PRO A 211 21.18 -5.68 6.86
C PRO A 211 22.43 -5.49 6.00
N SER A 212 22.48 -4.37 5.28
CA SER A 212 23.68 -3.87 4.63
C SER A 212 24.69 -3.30 5.66
N PRO A 213 25.96 -3.09 5.28
CA PRO A 213 26.91 -2.33 6.09
C PRO A 213 26.42 -0.92 6.44
N GLN A 214 25.69 -0.28 5.53
CA GLN A 214 25.10 1.04 5.71
C GLN A 214 24.02 1.03 6.79
N ASP A 215 23.17 0.01 6.83
CA ASP A 215 22.14 -0.14 7.88
C ASP A 215 22.79 -0.27 9.25
N ARG A 216 23.86 -1.07 9.36
CA ARG A 216 24.60 -1.25 10.60
C ARG A 216 25.23 0.06 11.08
N ALA A 217 25.87 0.80 10.18
CA ALA A 217 26.46 2.09 10.49
C ALA A 217 25.41 3.12 10.92
N LEU A 218 24.28 3.21 10.19
CA LEU A 218 23.18 4.10 10.50
C LEU A 218 22.58 3.79 11.88
N THR A 219 22.33 2.51 12.16
CA THR A 219 21.78 2.03 13.44
C THR A 219 22.67 2.44 14.60
N ALA A 220 23.97 2.19 14.49
CA ALA A 220 24.94 2.55 15.53
C ALA A 220 24.98 4.07 15.76
N GLN A 221 24.95 4.87 14.70
CA GLN A 221 24.93 6.33 14.82
C GLN A 221 23.65 6.84 15.50
N ILE A 222 22.49 6.28 15.15
CA ILE A 222 21.22 6.63 15.80
C ILE A 222 21.24 6.23 17.27
N ALA A 223 21.73 5.03 17.60
CA ALA A 223 21.79 4.54 18.97
C ALA A 223 22.65 5.44 19.86
N VAL A 224 23.85 5.81 19.41
CA VAL A 224 24.75 6.74 20.12
C VAL A 224 24.07 8.10 20.32
N ALA A 225 23.43 8.64 19.28
CA ALA A 225 22.81 9.95 19.37
C ALA A 225 21.55 9.96 20.25
N ALA A 226 20.79 8.86 20.27
CA ALA A 226 19.62 8.68 21.12
C ALA A 226 20.00 8.53 22.60
N ASP A 227 21.07 7.78 22.89
CA ASP A 227 21.60 7.63 24.24
C ASP A 227 22.03 8.97 24.84
N ALA A 228 22.68 9.83 24.05
CA ALA A 228 23.10 11.17 24.47
C ALA A 228 21.94 12.08 24.94
N VAL A 229 20.69 11.77 24.56
CA VAL A 229 19.49 12.50 24.99
C VAL A 229 18.55 11.65 25.84
N GLY A 230 19.01 10.48 26.32
CA GLY A 230 18.26 9.61 27.20
C GLY A 230 17.08 8.89 26.53
N ILE A 231 17.15 8.63 25.22
CA ILE A 231 16.14 7.89 24.47
C ILE A 231 16.69 6.49 24.15
N CYS A 232 15.98 5.45 24.58
CA CYS A 232 16.38 4.06 24.35
C CYS A 232 16.00 3.60 22.93
N ILE A 233 16.90 2.93 22.22
CA ILE A 233 16.53 2.17 21.02
C ILE A 233 16.20 0.74 21.45
N HIS A 234 14.93 0.35 21.32
CA HIS A 234 14.49 -1.00 21.63
C HIS A 234 14.91 -1.97 20.55
N ASP A 235 14.80 -1.60 19.28
CA ASP A 235 15.27 -2.45 18.19
C ASP A 235 15.41 -1.66 16.89
N HIS A 236 16.06 -2.30 15.93
CA HIS A 236 15.96 -1.96 14.53
C HIS A 236 15.50 -3.20 13.75
N LEU A 237 14.34 -3.07 13.09
CA LEU A 237 13.73 -4.13 12.30
C LEU A 237 13.91 -3.89 10.81
N ILE A 238 14.34 -4.92 10.10
CA ILE A 238 14.31 -4.94 8.63
C ILE A 238 13.23 -5.90 8.19
N ILE A 239 12.29 -5.39 7.39
CA ILE A 239 11.11 -6.13 6.97
C ILE A 239 11.29 -6.59 5.52
N GLY A 240 11.42 -7.90 5.34
CA GLY A 240 11.39 -8.58 4.05
C GLY A 240 9.99 -9.10 3.71
N ARG A 241 9.87 -9.90 2.64
CA ARG A 241 8.59 -10.51 2.24
C ARG A 241 8.34 -11.78 3.07
N GLY A 242 7.55 -11.66 4.13
CA GLY A 242 7.20 -12.79 4.99
C GLY A 242 8.29 -13.18 6.00
N ASP A 243 9.39 -12.43 6.06
CA ASP A 243 10.47 -12.60 7.03
C ASP A 243 10.95 -11.23 7.55
N SER A 244 11.66 -11.22 8.68
CA SER A 244 12.17 -10.00 9.30
C SER A 244 13.48 -10.24 10.05
N PHE A 245 14.34 -9.24 10.08
CA PHE A 245 15.58 -9.24 10.84
C PHE A 245 15.46 -8.28 12.03
N SER A 246 15.93 -8.71 13.20
CA SER A 246 16.01 -7.89 14.42
C SER A 246 17.47 -7.68 14.80
N PHE A 247 17.91 -6.42 14.88
CA PHE A 247 19.26 -6.09 15.33
C PHE A 247 19.50 -6.53 16.77
N ARG A 248 18.51 -6.38 17.66
CA ARG A 248 18.64 -6.79 19.06
C ARG A 248 18.73 -8.31 19.21
N SER A 249 17.91 -9.09 18.50
CA SER A 249 17.97 -10.55 18.56
C SER A 249 19.30 -11.11 18.06
N GLU A 250 19.93 -10.42 17.10
CA GLU A 250 21.21 -10.79 16.50
C GLU A 250 22.42 -10.20 17.23
N GLY A 251 22.20 -9.51 18.37
CA GLY A 251 23.26 -8.94 19.21
C GLY A 251 24.01 -7.76 18.59
N LEU A 252 23.37 -7.04 17.66
CA LEU A 252 23.92 -5.88 16.98
C LEU A 252 23.49 -4.54 17.60
N LEU A 253 22.65 -4.60 18.64
CA LEU A 253 22.13 -3.48 19.44
C LEU A 253 22.01 -3.88 20.91
#